data_AF-A0A0E0KZA0-F1
#
_entry.id   AF-A0A0E0KZA0-F1
#
_cell.length_a   1.000
_cell.length_b   1.000
_cell.length_c   1.000
_cell.angle_alpha   90.00
_cell.angle_beta   90.00
_cell.angle_gamma   90.00
#
_symmetry.space_group_name_H-M   'P 1'
#
loop_
_entity.id
_entity.type
_entity.pdbx_description
1 polymer ?
#
loop_
_entity_poly.entity_id
_entity_poly.type
_entity_poly.pdbx_seq_one_letter_code
_entity_poly.pdbx_strand_id
1 'polypeptide(L)'
;MGIVSRSSKRTRKAPSSSSSPSNTGGGGEGNKPAAEKGGGRRVWVRERRTEWWDRMRDPAACPEADFRRAFRMPRMVFDKLCDDLAAAVAKDTTLRSAIPVPQRVTVCLWRLTTGDPLSKVSRRFGLGISTCHNIILQVCAALTTVRVSRDL
;
A
#
# COMPACT_ATOMS: atom_id res chain seq x y z
N MET A 1 -13.90 -38.82 -9.33
CA MET A 1 -13.63 -37.73 -8.37
C MET A 1 -14.37 -36.51 -8.90
N GLY A 2 -15.20 -35.75 -8.16
CA GLY A 2 -15.04 -35.30 -6.78
C GLY A 2 -14.16 -34.04 -6.79
N ILE A 3 -14.55 -32.87 -6.27
CA ILE A 3 -15.38 -32.55 -5.07
C ILE A 3 -16.35 -31.36 -5.35
N VAL A 4 -17.27 -31.10 -4.41
CA VAL A 4 -18.43 -30.20 -4.53
C VAL A 4 -18.20 -28.70 -4.24
N SER A 5 -19.09 -27.90 -4.84
CA SER A 5 -19.52 -26.52 -4.57
C SER A 5 -19.40 -25.98 -3.12
N ARG A 6 -19.14 -24.66 -3.00
CA ARG A 6 -19.66 -23.78 -1.93
C ARG A 6 -19.62 -22.30 -2.35
N SER A 7 -20.80 -21.69 -2.57
CA SER A 7 -20.96 -20.25 -2.81
C SER A 7 -21.78 -19.62 -1.68
N SER A 8 -21.19 -18.68 -0.93
CA SER A 8 -21.82 -18.08 0.26
C SER A 8 -22.34 -16.66 0.00
N LYS A 9 -23.57 -16.58 -0.51
CA LYS A 9 -24.28 -15.32 -0.83
C LYS A 9 -24.71 -14.57 0.44
N ARG A 10 -23.88 -13.66 0.95
CA ARG A 10 -24.11 -13.01 2.25
C ARG A 10 -24.94 -11.71 2.14
N THR A 11 -26.27 -11.86 2.17
CA THR A 11 -27.21 -10.75 2.35
C THR A 11 -26.99 -10.01 3.68
N ARG A 12 -27.36 -8.73 3.75
CA ARG A 12 -27.37 -7.92 4.98
C ARG A 12 -28.79 -7.42 5.27
N LYS A 13 -29.36 -7.92 6.37
CA LYS A 13 -30.70 -7.60 6.87
C LYS A 13 -30.68 -6.22 7.55
N ALA A 14 -31.72 -5.40 7.34
CA ALA A 14 -31.90 -4.15 8.06
C ALA A 14 -32.40 -4.40 9.51
N PRO A 15 -32.04 -3.54 10.49
CA PRO A 15 -32.58 -3.63 11.85
C PRO A 15 -33.98 -3.02 11.94
N SER A 16 -34.88 -3.69 12.65
CA SER A 16 -36.23 -3.22 13.01
C SER A 16 -36.24 -2.55 14.40
N SER A 17 -37.26 -1.74 14.67
CA SER A 17 -37.48 -0.99 15.91
C SER A 17 -38.27 -1.77 16.98
N SER A 18 -38.49 -1.14 18.16
CA SER A 18 -39.13 -1.62 19.42
C SER A 18 -38.18 -2.34 20.41
N SER A 19 -38.30 -2.21 21.74
CA SER A 19 -39.19 -1.38 22.60
C SER A 19 -38.58 -1.10 23.99
N SER A 20 -39.10 -0.07 24.68
CA SER A 20 -38.90 0.26 26.12
C SER A 20 -39.83 -0.60 27.02
N PRO A 21 -39.90 -0.44 28.37
CA PRO A 21 -39.16 0.42 29.33
C PRO A 21 -38.52 -0.44 30.47
N SER A 22 -38.37 -0.11 31.78
CA SER A 22 -38.63 1.05 32.67
C SER A 22 -37.83 0.89 34.00
N ASN A 23 -37.36 1.99 34.62
CA ASN A 23 -37.27 2.13 36.09
C ASN A 23 -37.24 3.63 36.50
N THR A 24 -37.52 3.93 37.77
CA THR A 24 -37.83 5.28 38.30
C THR A 24 -36.87 5.69 39.42
N GLY A 25 -36.44 6.97 39.51
CA GLY A 25 -35.65 7.44 40.66
C GLY A 25 -35.03 8.86 40.58
N GLY A 26 -35.83 9.89 40.92
CA GLY A 26 -35.41 11.06 41.73
C GLY A 26 -34.22 11.97 41.36
N GLY A 27 -34.54 13.15 40.79
CA GLY A 27 -34.07 14.46 41.28
C GLY A 27 -32.69 15.00 40.87
N GLY A 28 -32.63 16.32 40.61
CA GLY A 28 -31.39 17.11 40.48
C GLY A 28 -31.33 17.98 39.22
N GLU A 29 -31.48 19.30 39.37
CA GLU A 29 -31.32 20.26 38.28
C GLU A 29 -29.84 20.51 37.92
N GLY A 30 -29.57 20.74 36.64
CA GLY A 30 -28.20 20.95 36.14
C GLY A 30 -28.14 21.34 34.68
N ASN A 31 -28.51 22.58 34.36
CA ASN A 31 -28.44 23.12 33.00
C ASN A 31 -27.00 23.08 32.45
N LYS A 32 -26.78 22.34 31.35
CA LYS A 32 -25.57 22.40 30.52
C LYS A 32 -25.95 22.38 29.04
N PRO A 33 -25.49 23.35 28.22
CA PRO A 33 -25.76 23.35 26.78
C PRO A 33 -25.06 22.18 26.08
N ALA A 34 -25.64 21.73 24.97
CA ALA A 34 -25.17 20.54 24.25
C ALA A 34 -23.82 20.78 23.54
N ALA A 35 -22.75 20.23 24.10
CA ALA A 35 -21.43 20.21 23.46
C ALA A 35 -21.43 19.27 22.25
N GLU A 36 -21.55 19.89 21.07
CA GLU A 36 -21.26 19.41 19.71
C GLU A 36 -21.09 17.90 19.44
N LYS A 37 -21.90 17.39 18.50
CA LYS A 37 -21.51 16.22 17.71
C LYS A 37 -20.22 16.55 16.95
N GLY A 38 -19.07 16.15 17.49
CA GLY A 38 -17.77 16.19 16.83
C GLY A 38 -17.75 15.32 15.56
N GLY A 39 -18.34 15.83 14.47
CA GLY A 39 -18.44 15.16 13.18
C GLY A 39 -17.05 15.04 12.56
N GLY A 40 -16.34 13.95 12.90
CA GLY A 40 -14.98 13.68 12.46
C GLY A 40 -14.82 13.94 10.97
N ARG A 41 -14.08 15.00 10.63
CA ARG A 41 -13.98 15.53 9.27
C ARG A 41 -13.60 14.39 8.33
N ARG A 42 -14.39 14.13 7.28
CA ARG A 42 -14.05 13.11 6.28
C ARG A 42 -12.73 13.51 5.62
N VAL A 43 -11.65 12.83 6.01
CA VAL A 43 -10.31 13.00 5.44
C VAL A 43 -10.32 12.38 4.04
N TRP A 44 -10.75 13.18 3.06
CA TRP A 44 -10.86 12.78 1.64
C TRP A 44 -9.53 12.31 1.06
N VAL A 45 -8.41 12.84 1.57
CA VAL A 45 -7.05 12.40 1.26
C VAL A 45 -6.37 11.99 2.55
N ARG A 46 -6.34 10.69 2.86
CA ARG A 46 -5.46 10.18 3.92
C ARG A 46 -4.02 10.29 3.42
N GLU A 47 -3.25 11.17 4.04
CA GLU A 47 -1.80 11.24 3.82
C GLU A 47 -1.18 9.85 3.98
N ARG A 48 -0.41 9.43 2.97
CA ARG A 48 0.18 8.09 2.92
C ARG A 48 1.69 8.21 3.08
N ARG A 49 2.14 8.29 4.33
CA ARG A 49 3.55 8.33 4.76
C ARG A 49 4.47 7.54 3.83
N THR A 50 5.38 8.25 3.18
CA THR A 50 6.47 7.68 2.35
C THR A 50 7.76 7.48 3.14
N GLU A 51 7.83 7.98 4.40
CA GLU A 51 8.94 7.98 5.36
C GLU A 51 9.94 6.82 5.26
N TRP A 52 9.45 5.59 5.07
CA TRP A 52 10.30 4.40 4.96
C TRP A 52 11.09 4.35 3.65
N TRP A 53 10.47 4.71 2.53
CA TRP A 53 11.15 4.78 1.24
C TRP A 53 12.11 5.96 1.19
N ASP A 54 11.72 7.11 1.75
CA ASP A 54 12.54 8.31 1.72
C ASP A 54 13.83 8.10 2.54
N ARG A 55 13.72 7.48 3.73
CA ARG A 55 14.86 6.99 4.52
C ARG A 55 15.71 5.96 3.79
N MET A 56 15.09 5.03 3.07
CA MET A 56 15.80 3.98 2.33
C MET A 56 16.59 4.54 1.15
N ARG A 57 16.02 5.54 0.45
CA ARG A 57 16.68 6.24 -0.65
C ARG A 57 17.94 6.95 -0.18
N ASP A 58 17.83 7.74 0.88
CA ASP A 58 18.95 8.52 1.45
C ASP A 58 20.10 7.60 1.93
N PRO A 59 21.33 7.73 1.39
CA PRO A 59 22.50 6.99 1.85
C PRO A 59 22.93 7.35 3.28
N ALA A 60 22.66 8.57 3.76
CA ALA A 60 23.01 9.00 5.11
C ALA A 60 22.05 8.42 6.17
N ALA A 61 20.75 8.37 5.86
CA ALA A 61 19.73 7.82 6.76
C ALA A 61 19.55 6.29 6.66
N CYS A 62 20.16 5.62 5.67
CA CYS A 62 20.14 4.16 5.54
C CYS A 62 21.50 3.61 5.07
N PRO A 63 22.34 3.09 5.99
CA PRO A 63 23.60 2.45 5.67
C PRO A 63 23.44 1.28 4.69
N GLU A 64 24.49 1.04 3.90
CA GLU A 64 24.57 0.00 2.87
C GLU A 64 24.25 -1.42 3.40
N ALA A 65 24.52 -1.70 4.68
CA ALA A 65 24.17 -2.97 5.32
C ALA A 65 22.65 -3.17 5.46
N ASP A 66 21.89 -2.14 5.83
CA ASP A 66 20.43 -2.21 5.95
C ASP A 66 19.75 -2.28 4.57
N PHE A 67 20.27 -1.51 3.61
CA PHE A 67 19.82 -1.59 2.21
C PHE A 67 20.00 -3.03 1.67
N ARG A 68 21.18 -3.63 1.87
CA ARG A 68 21.47 -5.00 1.47
C ARG A 68 20.65 -6.03 2.24
N ARG A 69 20.29 -5.77 3.50
CA ARG A 69 19.37 -6.63 4.28
C ARG A 69 17.94 -6.59 3.74
N ALA A 70 17.47 -5.44 3.26
CA ALA A 70 16.14 -5.25 2.68
C ALA A 70 16.02 -5.83 1.26
N PHE A 71 17.02 -5.61 0.40
CA PHE A 71 16.95 -5.90 -1.04
C PHE A 71 17.82 -7.07 -1.50
N ARG A 72 18.65 -7.63 -0.61
CA ARG A 72 19.59 -8.73 -0.88
C ARG A 72 20.65 -8.42 -1.95
N MET A 73 20.82 -7.14 -2.29
CA MET A 73 21.81 -6.61 -3.23
C MET A 73 22.35 -5.26 -2.74
N PRO A 74 23.57 -4.85 -3.13
CA PRO A 74 24.10 -3.52 -2.82
C PRO A 74 23.42 -2.41 -3.61
N ARG A 75 23.52 -1.15 -3.15
CA ARG A 75 22.95 0.03 -3.86
C ARG A 75 23.39 0.08 -5.32
N MET A 76 24.68 -0.08 -5.61
CA MET A 76 25.22 -0.06 -6.98
C MET A 76 24.59 -1.05 -7.96
N VAL A 77 24.09 -2.21 -7.47
CA VAL A 77 23.40 -3.20 -8.31
C VAL A 77 21.93 -2.82 -8.49
N PHE A 78 21.30 -2.25 -7.47
CA PHE A 78 19.95 -1.68 -7.56
C PHE A 78 19.89 -0.46 -8.49
N ASP A 79 20.91 0.41 -8.48
CA ASP A 79 20.97 1.59 -9.35
C ASP A 79 21.12 1.17 -10.81
N LYS A 80 22.05 0.25 -11.12
CA LYS A 80 22.14 -0.40 -12.44
C LYS A 80 20.83 -1.06 -12.88
N LEU A 81 20.10 -1.67 -11.96
CA LEU A 81 18.80 -2.26 -12.24
C LEU A 81 17.73 -1.19 -12.54
N CYS A 82 17.83 0.00 -11.94
CA CYS A 82 16.97 1.13 -12.28
C CYS A 82 17.28 1.69 -13.67
N ASP A 83 18.55 1.75 -14.06
CA ASP A 83 18.99 2.20 -15.39
C ASP A 83 18.55 1.21 -16.49
N ASP A 84 18.86 -0.08 -16.33
CA ASP A 84 18.47 -1.16 -17.26
C ASP A 84 16.94 -1.20 -17.46
N LEU A 85 16.15 -0.91 -16.42
CA LEU A 85 14.68 -0.89 -16.47
C LEU A 85 14.10 0.47 -16.89
N ALA A 86 14.87 1.55 -16.92
CA ALA A 86 14.35 2.91 -17.13
C ALA A 86 13.60 3.04 -18.46
N ALA A 87 14.15 2.51 -19.55
CA ALA A 87 13.55 2.56 -20.89
C ALA A 87 12.21 1.80 -21.02
N ALA A 88 11.96 0.84 -20.14
CA ALA A 88 10.68 0.11 -20.07
C ALA A 88 9.70 0.77 -19.09
N VAL A 89 10.19 1.21 -17.94
CA VAL A 89 9.38 1.63 -16.78
C VAL A 89 9.01 3.13 -16.81
N ALA A 90 9.78 3.97 -17.50
CA ALA A 90 9.50 5.42 -17.59
C ALA A 90 8.32 5.79 -18.50
N LYS A 91 7.97 4.92 -19.46
CA LYS A 91 6.97 5.21 -20.52
C LYS A 91 5.54 5.44 -20.01
N ASP A 92 5.20 4.87 -18.86
CA ASP A 92 3.83 4.84 -18.34
C ASP A 92 3.58 5.89 -17.25
N THR A 93 3.52 7.18 -17.62
CA THR A 93 2.87 8.25 -16.83
C THR A 93 2.61 9.53 -17.66
N THR A 94 1.48 9.59 -18.36
CA THR A 94 1.03 10.81 -19.07
C THR A 94 0.07 11.69 -18.25
N LEU A 95 -0.46 11.20 -17.11
CA LEU A 95 -1.63 11.82 -16.44
C LEU A 95 -1.51 12.05 -14.92
N ARG A 96 -0.40 11.71 -14.27
CA ARG A 96 -0.11 12.06 -12.86
C ARG A 96 1.38 12.25 -12.63
N SER A 97 1.75 13.01 -11.60
CA SER A 97 3.13 13.17 -11.14
C SER A 97 3.81 11.81 -11.00
N ALA A 98 4.90 11.63 -11.74
CA ALA A 98 5.47 10.30 -11.97
C ALA A 98 6.06 9.73 -10.68
N ILE A 99 5.57 8.56 -10.25
CA ILE A 99 6.27 7.75 -9.25
C ILE A 99 7.66 7.45 -9.84
N PRO A 100 8.77 7.87 -9.22
CA PRO A 100 10.09 7.81 -9.83
C PRO A 100 10.52 6.36 -10.03
N VAL A 101 11.26 6.07 -11.11
CA VAL A 101 11.66 4.71 -11.51
C VAL A 101 12.26 3.90 -10.35
N PRO A 102 13.20 4.43 -9.54
CA PRO A 102 13.71 3.70 -8.37
C PRO A 102 12.61 3.27 -7.40
N GLN A 103 11.60 4.10 -7.11
CA GLN A 103 10.51 3.70 -6.21
C GLN A 103 9.63 2.59 -6.82
N ARG A 104 9.44 2.58 -8.16
CA ARG A 104 8.75 1.50 -8.86
C ARG A 104 9.53 0.18 -8.74
N VAL A 105 10.84 0.21 -9.00
CA VAL A 105 11.73 -0.95 -8.85
C VAL A 105 11.74 -1.46 -7.40
N THR A 106 11.85 -0.58 -6.40
CA THR A 106 11.82 -0.94 -4.97
C THR A 106 10.51 -1.62 -4.55
N VAL A 107 9.35 -1.17 -5.05
CA VAL A 107 8.05 -1.80 -4.76
C VAL A 107 8.02 -3.25 -5.26
N CYS A 108 8.58 -3.51 -6.44
CA CYS A 108 8.70 -4.87 -6.99
C CYS A 108 9.77 -5.69 -6.27
N LEU A 109 10.95 -5.13 -6.00
CA LEU A 109 12.03 -5.87 -5.35
C LEU A 109 11.66 -6.24 -3.90
N TRP A 110 11.00 -5.35 -3.15
CA TRP A 110 10.43 -5.67 -1.84
C TRP A 110 9.39 -6.80 -1.91
N ARG A 111 8.70 -6.98 -3.04
CA ARG A 111 7.85 -8.17 -3.22
C ARG A 111 8.66 -9.45 -3.27
N LEU A 112 9.68 -9.46 -4.13
CA LEU A 112 10.49 -10.64 -4.39
C LEU A 112 11.32 -11.02 -3.15
N THR A 113 11.80 -10.07 -2.36
CA THR A 113 12.60 -10.36 -1.15
C THR A 113 11.80 -10.67 0.11
N THR A 114 10.55 -10.19 0.23
CA THR A 114 9.79 -10.25 1.51
C THR A 114 8.53 -11.12 1.48
N GLY A 115 7.93 -11.39 0.31
CA GLY A 115 6.79 -12.31 0.21
C GLY A 115 5.49 -11.89 0.94
N ASP A 116 5.40 -10.64 1.42
CA ASP A 116 4.27 -10.05 2.15
C ASP A 116 2.90 -10.16 1.43
N PRO A 117 1.78 -9.68 2.01
CA PRO A 117 0.59 -9.30 1.24
C PRO A 117 0.67 -7.86 0.69
N LEU A 118 0.04 -7.55 -0.47
CA LEU A 118 0.06 -6.20 -1.06
C LEU A 118 -0.49 -5.11 -0.12
N SER A 119 -1.35 -5.48 0.83
CA SER A 119 -1.88 -4.59 1.87
C SER A 119 -0.84 -4.11 2.89
N LYS A 120 0.30 -4.79 3.05
CA LYS A 120 1.46 -4.24 3.78
C LYS A 120 2.27 -3.29 2.89
N VAL A 121 2.53 -3.67 1.64
CA VAL A 121 3.30 -2.87 0.66
C VAL A 121 2.65 -1.51 0.39
N SER A 122 1.34 -1.50 0.12
CA SER A 122 0.54 -0.26 -0.04
C SER A 122 0.66 0.68 1.18
N ARG A 123 0.73 0.13 2.40
CA ARG A 123 0.96 0.93 3.63
C ARG A 123 2.41 1.38 3.79
N ARG A 124 3.39 0.61 3.33
CA ARG A 124 4.83 0.86 3.44
C ARG A 124 5.33 1.96 2.49
N PHE A 125 4.87 1.94 1.24
CA PHE A 125 5.31 2.85 0.17
C PHE A 125 4.37 4.04 -0.04
N GLY A 126 3.27 4.13 0.71
CA GLY A 126 2.26 5.14 0.55
C GLY A 126 1.40 5.03 -0.73
N LEU A 127 1.44 3.90 -1.44
CA LEU A 127 0.79 3.70 -2.74
C LEU A 127 -0.58 2.99 -2.64
N GLY A 128 -1.41 3.08 -3.68
CA GLY A 128 -2.63 2.28 -3.80
C GLY A 128 -2.33 0.80 -4.06
N ILE A 129 -3.20 -0.12 -3.64
CA ILE A 129 -3.00 -1.57 -3.87
C ILE A 129 -2.94 -1.90 -5.36
N SER A 130 -3.84 -1.33 -6.16
CA SER A 130 -3.83 -1.43 -7.63
C SER A 130 -2.56 -0.82 -8.24
N THR A 131 -2.14 0.35 -7.76
CA THR A 131 -0.88 1.00 -8.18
C THR A 131 0.33 0.10 -7.91
N CYS A 132 0.40 -0.52 -6.73
CA CYS A 132 1.45 -1.49 -6.41
C CYS A 132 1.41 -2.68 -7.37
N HIS A 133 0.22 -3.23 -7.64
CA HIS A 133 0.06 -4.38 -8.53
C HIS A 133 0.52 -4.09 -9.96
N ASN A 134 0.10 -2.97 -10.56
CA ASN A 134 0.53 -2.58 -11.90
C ASN A 134 2.05 -2.37 -11.97
N ILE A 135 2.64 -1.71 -10.97
CA ILE A 135 4.10 -1.54 -10.86
C ILE A 135 4.82 -2.90 -10.80
N ILE A 136 4.33 -3.85 -10.01
CA ILE A 136 4.91 -5.20 -9.92
C ILE A 136 4.85 -5.90 -11.27
N LEU A 137 3.70 -5.86 -11.96
CA LEU A 137 3.54 -6.49 -13.29
C LEU A 137 4.48 -5.87 -14.33
N GLN A 138 4.56 -4.54 -14.39
CA GLN A 138 5.44 -3.80 -15.31
C GLN A 138 6.92 -4.12 -15.06
N VAL A 139 7.36 -4.08 -13.81
CA VAL A 139 8.76 -4.36 -13.46
C VAL A 139 9.09 -5.83 -13.66
N CYS A 140 8.21 -6.78 -13.30
CA CYS A 140 8.44 -8.20 -13.59
C CYS A 140 8.51 -8.49 -15.10
N ALA A 141 7.66 -7.89 -15.93
CA ALA A 141 7.72 -8.06 -17.38
C ALA A 141 9.03 -7.51 -17.95
N ALA A 142 9.41 -6.29 -17.57
CA ALA A 142 10.66 -5.66 -18.00
C ALA A 142 11.91 -6.42 -17.51
N LEU A 143 11.90 -6.97 -16.29
CA LEU A 143 12.95 -7.85 -15.77
C LEU A 143 13.12 -9.12 -16.62
N THR A 144 12.02 -9.76 -17.02
CA THR A 144 12.06 -10.92 -17.91
C THR A 144 12.66 -10.55 -19.27
N THR A 145 12.23 -9.44 -19.88
CA THR A 145 12.79 -8.96 -21.16
C THR A 145 14.29 -8.66 -21.05
N VAL A 146 14.73 -7.91 -20.04
CA VAL A 146 16.15 -7.53 -19.84
C VAL A 146 17.04 -8.76 -19.57
N ARG A 147 16.51 -9.85 -19.01
CA ARG A 147 17.25 -11.11 -18.89
C ARG A 147 17.33 -11.84 -20.22
N VAL A 148 16.21 -12.04 -20.92
CA VAL A 148 16.18 -12.72 -22.23
C VAL A 148 17.07 -12.00 -23.26
N SER A 149 17.12 -10.67 -23.25
CA SER A 149 18.01 -9.86 -24.11
C SER A 149 19.48 -9.79 -23.65
N ARG A 150 19.89 -10.61 -22.68
CA ARG A 150 21.30 -10.81 -22.27
C ARG A 150 21.82 -12.24 -22.49
N ASP A 151 20.90 -13.18 -22.74
CA ASP A 151 21.20 -14.61 -22.95
C ASP A 151 21.08 -15.01 -24.45
N LEU A 152 21.14 -14.01 -25.35
CA LEU A 152 20.98 -14.08 -26.82
C LEU A 152 21.97 -13.12 -27.51
#